data_AF-A0A977KUJ7-F1
#
_entry.id   AF-A0A977KUJ7-F1
#
_cell.length_a   1.000
_cell.length_b   1.000
_cell.length_c   1.000
_cell.angle_alpha   90.00
_cell.angle_beta   90.00
_cell.angle_gamma   90.00
#
_symmetry.space_group_name_H-M   'P 1'
#
loop_
_entity.id
_entity.type
_entity.pdbx_description
1 polymer ?
#
loop_
_entity_poly.entity_id
_entity_poly.type
_entity_poly.pdbx_seq_one_letter_code
_entity_poly.pdbx_strand_id
1 'polypeptide(L)'
;MLDATCTPADIKYPTDIGILNDAREKTEKIIDKLYEEIKEKRKEKPRTYREVARKEYLAIAKKRRVSKKERRKGTKKQLGYIKRNLSHIEKMIEEGAKLEKLTKKEQEELVTIGKVYEQQLEMYEKKTNKVENRIVSVSQPHVRPIVRGKVGKAVEFGAKISASNVNGFVFLDKLSWDNYNESGDLQARIEEYKRETGCYPESGYWYRVIKARKSYGVRV
;
A
#
# COMPACT_ATOMS: atom_id res chain seq x y z
N MET A 1 -29.13 6.18 -8.71
CA MET A 1 -28.29 6.58 -7.54
C MET A 1 -26.90 6.03 -7.78
N LEU A 2 -25.87 6.84 -7.57
CA LEU A 2 -24.48 6.45 -7.78
C LEU A 2 -23.73 6.62 -6.45
N ASP A 3 -23.10 5.56 -5.98
CA ASP A 3 -22.35 5.55 -4.74
C ASP A 3 -20.97 4.95 -4.99
N ALA A 4 -19.93 5.62 -4.47
CA ALA A 4 -18.57 5.12 -4.55
C ALA A 4 -18.16 4.58 -3.19
N THR A 5 -17.87 3.28 -3.17
CA THR A 5 -17.47 2.56 -1.96
C THR A 5 -16.04 2.07 -2.11
N CYS A 6 -15.26 2.06 -1.02
CA CYS A 6 -13.99 1.36 -0.99
C CYS A 6 -14.28 -0.10 -0.60
N THR A 7 -13.95 -1.06 -1.46
CA THR A 7 -13.92 -2.46 -1.05
C THR A 7 -12.60 -2.70 -0.31
N PRO A 8 -12.63 -3.07 0.98
CA PRO A 8 -11.39 -3.26 1.74
C PRO A 8 -10.60 -4.41 1.13
N ALA A 9 -9.33 -4.17 0.80
CA ALA A 9 -8.42 -5.28 0.55
C ALA A 9 -8.15 -6.00 1.88
N ASP A 10 -8.01 -7.32 1.84
CA ASP A 10 -7.62 -8.10 3.02
C ASP A 10 -6.13 -7.88 3.31
N ILE A 11 -5.84 -6.69 3.85
CA ILE A 11 -4.54 -6.31 4.36
C ILE A 11 -4.68 -5.70 5.75
N LYS A 12 -3.76 -6.05 6.64
CA LYS A 12 -3.63 -5.39 7.93
C LYS A 12 -3.40 -3.89 7.72
N TYR A 13 -4.03 -3.05 8.55
CA TYR A 13 -3.85 -1.61 8.51
C TYR A 13 -2.35 -1.26 8.47
N PRO A 14 -1.86 -0.71 7.35
CA PRO A 14 -0.44 -0.56 7.11
C PRO A 14 0.11 0.61 7.92
N THR A 15 1.23 0.36 8.58
CA THR A 15 2.03 1.38 9.26
C THR A 15 3.43 1.33 8.69
N ASP A 16 4.13 2.46 8.60
CA ASP A 16 5.50 2.49 8.05
C ASP A 16 6.41 1.45 8.71
N ILE A 17 6.35 1.36 10.04
CA ILE A 17 7.15 0.39 10.78
C ILE A 17 6.69 -1.06 10.55
N GLY A 18 5.40 -1.29 10.32
CA GLY A 18 4.84 -2.62 10.00
C GLY A 18 5.26 -3.08 8.61
N ILE A 19 5.21 -2.19 7.62
CA ILE A 19 5.67 -2.47 6.25
C ILE A 19 7.16 -2.78 6.26
N LEU A 20 7.96 -1.99 6.97
CA LEU A 20 9.40 -2.22 7.10
C LEU A 20 9.70 -3.55 7.83
N ASN A 21 8.91 -3.93 8.84
CA ASN A 21 9.07 -5.24 9.48
C ASN A 21 8.76 -6.39 8.51
N ASP A 22 7.68 -6.28 7.72
CA ASP A 22 7.34 -7.29 6.71
C ASP A 22 8.46 -7.43 5.66
N ALA A 23 8.97 -6.31 5.16
CA ALA A 23 10.12 -6.27 4.26
C ALA A 23 11.37 -6.92 4.89
N ARG A 24 11.68 -6.59 6.15
CA ARG A 24 12.78 -7.20 6.90
C ARG A 24 12.63 -8.72 6.98
N GLU A 25 11.47 -9.24 7.41
CA GLU A 25 11.25 -10.68 7.55
C GLU A 25 11.34 -11.42 6.21
N LYS A 26 10.83 -10.82 5.13
CA LYS A 26 10.95 -11.37 3.78
C LYS A 26 12.39 -11.42 3.29
N THR A 27 13.16 -10.35 3.47
CA THR A 27 14.59 -10.36 3.11
C THR A 27 15.40 -11.36 3.94
N GLU A 28 15.07 -11.57 5.23
CA GLU A 28 15.70 -12.60 6.05
C GLU A 28 15.47 -14.01 5.49
N LYS A 29 14.25 -14.31 5.01
CA LYS A 29 13.92 -15.59 4.34
C LYS A 29 14.63 -15.76 3.01
N ILE A 30 14.73 -14.69 2.21
CA ILE A 30 15.46 -14.70 0.93
C ILE A 30 16.95 -14.99 1.19
N ILE A 31 17.55 -14.33 2.19
CA ILE A 31 18.94 -14.62 2.62
C ILE A 31 19.10 -16.08 3.02
N ASP A 32 18.13 -16.65 3.75
CA ASP A 32 18.17 -18.06 4.14
C ASP A 32 18.21 -18.99 2.92
N LYS A 33 17.38 -18.72 1.91
CA LYS A 33 17.31 -19.51 0.67
C LYS A 33 18.55 -19.38 -0.20
N LEU A 34 19.01 -18.15 -0.44
CA LEU A 34 20.20 -17.89 -1.27
C LEU A 34 21.46 -18.45 -0.62
N TYR A 35 21.57 -18.36 0.71
CA TYR A 35 22.69 -18.96 1.44
C TYR A 35 22.76 -20.48 1.24
N GLU A 36 21.65 -21.19 1.33
CA GLU A 36 21.62 -22.65 1.15
C GLU A 36 22.14 -23.09 -0.23
N GLU A 37 22.01 -22.24 -1.25
CA GLU A 37 22.53 -22.52 -2.58
C GLU A 37 24.04 -22.37 -2.68
N ILE A 38 24.61 -21.36 -2.01
CA ILE A 38 26.04 -21.05 -2.10
C ILE A 38 26.84 -21.52 -0.88
N LYS A 39 26.23 -22.27 0.05
CA LYS A 39 26.87 -22.69 1.31
C LYS A 39 28.19 -23.44 1.11
N GLU A 40 28.36 -24.12 -0.02
CA GLU A 40 29.62 -24.80 -0.37
C GLU A 40 30.74 -23.80 -0.70
N LYS A 41 30.39 -22.66 -1.30
CA LYS A 41 31.30 -21.56 -1.63
C LYS A 41 31.48 -20.59 -0.46
N ARG A 42 30.46 -20.47 0.39
CA ARG A 42 30.38 -19.51 1.49
C ARG A 42 30.25 -20.23 2.83
N LYS A 43 31.36 -20.30 3.58
CA LYS A 43 31.43 -20.99 4.88
C LYS A 43 30.48 -20.42 5.93
N GLU A 44 30.21 -19.12 5.91
CA GLU A 44 29.42 -18.45 6.95
C GLU A 44 28.24 -17.66 6.39
N LYS A 45 27.10 -17.86 7.05
CA LYS A 45 25.87 -17.14 6.78
C LYS A 45 25.92 -15.70 7.30
N PRO A 46 25.54 -14.70 6.50
CA PRO A 46 25.51 -13.32 6.96
C PRO A 46 24.59 -13.08 8.15
N ARG A 47 25.07 -12.27 9.10
CA ARG A 47 24.33 -11.91 10.29
C ARG A 47 23.24 -10.88 9.99
N THR A 48 21.99 -11.28 10.15
CA THR A 48 20.80 -10.44 9.89
C THR A 48 20.27 -9.68 11.12
N TYR A 49 20.77 -9.98 12.34
CA TYR A 49 20.24 -9.43 13.60
C TYR A 49 18.74 -9.64 13.81
N ARG A 50 18.15 -10.66 13.17
CA ARG A 50 16.70 -10.90 13.10
C ARG A 50 15.99 -10.92 14.45
N GLU A 51 16.61 -11.48 15.48
CA GLU A 51 16.04 -11.52 16.83
C GLU A 51 15.98 -10.13 17.48
N VAL A 52 17.08 -9.37 17.35
CA VAL A 52 17.17 -8.00 17.87
C VAL A 52 16.18 -7.11 17.14
N ALA A 53 16.17 -7.17 15.81
CA ALA A 53 15.28 -6.39 14.97
C ALA A 53 13.80 -6.69 15.26
N ARG A 54 13.44 -7.96 15.48
CA ARG A 54 12.09 -8.37 15.89
C ARG A 54 11.72 -7.84 17.27
N LYS A 55 12.62 -7.95 18.27
CA LYS A 55 12.37 -7.42 19.63
C LYS A 55 12.13 -5.91 19.59
N GLU A 56 12.94 -5.17 18.85
CA GLU A 56 12.80 -3.72 18.72
C GLU A 56 11.51 -3.30 17.99
N TYR A 57 11.12 -4.04 16.95
CA TYR A 57 9.83 -3.85 16.29
C TYR A 57 8.67 -4.08 17.28
N LEU A 58 8.67 -5.23 17.98
CA LEU A 58 7.60 -5.59 18.92
C LEU A 58 7.48 -4.57 20.05
N ALA A 59 8.59 -4.01 20.53
CA ALA A 59 8.59 -2.97 21.56
C ALA A 59 7.84 -1.70 21.12
N ILE A 60 7.75 -1.43 19.81
CA ILE A 60 6.98 -0.32 19.26
C ILE A 60 5.56 -0.77 18.90
N ALA A 61 5.41 -1.91 18.24
CA ALA A 61 4.13 -2.42 17.74
C ALA A 61 3.12 -2.74 18.87
N LYS A 62 3.61 -3.14 20.06
CA LYS A 62 2.76 -3.45 21.23
C LYS A 62 2.29 -2.20 22.00
N LYS A 63 2.83 -1.01 21.71
CA LYS A 63 2.45 0.20 22.45
C LYS A 63 1.12 0.76 21.94
N ARG A 64 0.20 1.07 22.87
CA ARG A 64 -1.07 1.74 22.57
C ARG A 64 -0.88 3.12 21.94
N ARG A 65 0.13 3.88 22.39
CA ARG A 65 0.50 5.19 21.84
C ARG A 65 2.02 5.24 21.66
N VAL A 66 2.46 5.59 20.46
CA VAL A 66 3.89 5.70 20.09
C VAL A 66 4.18 7.16 19.77
N SER A 67 5.18 7.75 20.45
CA SER A 67 5.59 9.13 20.17
C SER A 67 6.23 9.26 18.78
N LYS A 68 6.23 10.48 18.21
CA LYS A 68 6.88 10.75 16.92
C LYS A 68 8.38 10.40 16.95
N LYS A 69 9.06 10.67 18.08
CA LYS A 69 10.48 10.38 18.29
C LYS A 69 10.74 8.87 18.29
N GLU A 70 9.93 8.09 19.01
CA GLU A 70 10.05 6.63 19.05
C GLU A 70 9.75 6.00 17.70
N ARG A 71 8.70 6.43 17.01
CA ARG A 71 8.37 5.96 15.65
C ARG A 71 9.54 6.20 14.71
N ARG A 72 10.08 7.43 14.71
CA ARG A 72 11.23 7.80 13.88
C ARG A 72 12.47 6.96 14.21
N LYS A 73 12.75 6.72 15.50
CA LYS A 73 13.84 5.84 15.93
C LYS A 73 13.64 4.41 15.42
N GLY A 74 12.44 3.87 15.54
CA GLY A 74 12.08 2.54 15.02
C GLY A 74 12.25 2.43 13.51
N THR A 75 11.70 3.39 12.75
CA THR A 75 11.86 3.48 11.30
C THR A 75 13.33 3.50 10.89
N LYS A 76 14.18 4.33 11.54
CA LYS A 76 15.62 4.38 11.25
C LYS A 76 16.29 3.02 11.42
N LYS A 77 15.98 2.31 12.51
CA LYS A 77 16.57 1.00 12.78
C LYS A 77 16.11 -0.04 11.75
N GLN A 78 14.82 -0.11 11.46
CA GLN A 78 14.26 -1.02 10.45
C GLN A 78 14.84 -0.76 9.06
N LEU A 79 14.96 0.49 8.63
CA LEU A 79 15.66 0.87 7.39
C LEU A 79 17.11 0.35 7.39
N GLY A 80 17.83 0.49 8.51
CA GLY A 80 19.19 -0.03 8.64
C GLY A 80 19.29 -1.56 8.53
N TYR A 81 18.30 -2.30 9.05
CA TYR A 81 18.25 -3.76 8.90
C TYR A 81 17.98 -4.17 7.45
N ILE A 82 17.00 -3.56 6.80
CA ILE A 82 16.66 -3.84 5.40
C ILE A 82 17.84 -3.50 4.49
N LYS A 83 18.46 -2.32 4.65
CA LYS A 83 19.66 -1.93 3.88
C LYS A 83 20.74 -3.01 3.94
N ARG A 84 21.05 -3.49 5.15
CA ARG A 84 22.05 -4.55 5.35
C ARG A 84 21.62 -5.84 4.66
N ASN A 85 20.37 -6.24 4.81
CA ASN A 85 19.86 -7.46 4.20
C ASN A 85 19.91 -7.41 2.67
N LEU A 86 19.52 -6.27 2.07
CA LEU A 86 19.63 -6.06 0.62
C LEU A 86 21.08 -6.16 0.15
N SER A 87 22.03 -5.53 0.84
CA SER A 87 23.46 -5.67 0.51
C SER A 87 23.99 -7.10 0.69
N HIS A 88 23.42 -7.90 1.60
CA HIS A 88 23.78 -9.32 1.70
C HIS A 88 23.24 -10.11 0.51
N ILE A 89 22.00 -9.86 0.10
CA ILE A 89 21.39 -10.51 -1.06
C ILE A 89 22.18 -10.20 -2.33
N GLU A 90 22.51 -8.93 -2.56
CA GLU A 90 23.32 -8.49 -3.70
C GLU A 90 24.67 -9.23 -3.77
N LYS A 91 25.41 -9.27 -2.66
CA LYS A 91 26.68 -10.01 -2.59
C LYS A 91 26.53 -11.51 -2.84
N MET A 92 25.46 -12.13 -2.34
CA MET A 92 25.23 -13.56 -2.61
C MET A 92 24.99 -13.82 -4.10
N ILE A 93 24.28 -12.91 -4.78
CA ILE A 93 24.06 -13.00 -6.22
C ILE A 93 25.39 -12.85 -6.97
N GLU A 94 26.25 -11.91 -6.57
CA GLU A 94 27.61 -11.75 -7.11
C GLU A 94 28.48 -13.00 -6.90
N GLU A 95 28.33 -13.67 -5.75
CA GLU A 95 29.00 -14.93 -5.41
C GLU A 95 28.43 -16.15 -6.18
N GLY A 96 27.40 -15.94 -7.00
CA GLY A 96 26.81 -16.93 -7.89
C GLY A 96 25.55 -17.61 -7.36
N ALA A 97 24.87 -17.03 -6.38
CA ALA A 97 23.51 -17.45 -6.01
C ALA A 97 22.55 -17.09 -7.16
N LYS A 98 21.66 -18.02 -7.49
CA LYS A 98 20.75 -17.92 -8.62
C LYS A 98 19.36 -17.51 -8.14
N LEU A 99 18.83 -16.43 -8.72
CA LEU A 99 17.49 -15.95 -8.38
C LEU A 99 16.40 -16.97 -8.69
N GLU A 100 16.65 -17.90 -9.61
CA GLU A 100 15.77 -19.01 -9.99
C GLU A 100 15.44 -19.96 -8.83
N LYS A 101 16.21 -19.95 -7.73
CA LYS A 101 15.86 -20.66 -6.48
C LYS A 101 14.75 -19.97 -5.69
N LEU A 102 14.56 -18.68 -5.89
CA LEU A 102 13.43 -17.96 -5.32
C LEU A 102 12.18 -18.23 -6.16
N THR A 103 11.05 -18.34 -5.48
CA THR A 103 9.77 -18.39 -6.20
C THR A 103 9.57 -17.07 -6.95
N LYS A 104 8.80 -17.08 -8.04
CA LYS A 104 8.43 -15.86 -8.78
C LYS A 104 7.91 -14.77 -7.84
N LYS A 105 7.07 -15.16 -6.87
CA LYS A 105 6.55 -14.26 -5.83
C LYS A 105 7.65 -13.63 -4.99
N GLU A 106 8.65 -14.39 -4.56
CA GLU A 106 9.76 -13.86 -3.75
C GLU A 106 10.65 -12.90 -4.55
N GLN A 107 10.84 -13.16 -5.84
CA GLN A 107 11.54 -12.23 -6.73
C GLN A 107 10.76 -10.91 -6.88
N GLU A 108 9.45 -10.98 -7.10
CA GLU A 108 8.56 -9.81 -7.15
C GLU A 108 8.54 -9.04 -5.82
N GLU A 109 8.50 -9.76 -4.69
CA GLU A 109 8.60 -9.19 -3.35
C GLU A 109 9.95 -8.51 -3.13
N LEU A 110 11.07 -9.08 -3.61
CA LEU A 110 12.40 -8.47 -3.49
C LEU A 110 12.48 -7.12 -4.21
N VAL A 111 11.96 -7.05 -5.44
CA VAL A 111 11.84 -5.80 -6.20
C VAL A 111 10.96 -4.79 -5.46
N THR A 112 9.84 -5.26 -4.92
CA THR A 112 8.92 -4.42 -4.14
C THR A 112 9.57 -3.89 -2.87
N ILE A 113 10.37 -4.71 -2.19
CA ILE A 113 11.11 -4.32 -0.98
C ILE A 113 12.13 -3.23 -1.27
N GLY A 114 12.83 -3.30 -2.41
CA GLY A 114 13.72 -2.22 -2.86
C GLY A 114 12.99 -0.87 -2.95
N LYS A 115 11.84 -0.85 -3.65
CA LYS A 115 11.00 0.35 -3.77
C LYS A 115 10.44 0.83 -2.43
N VAL A 116 9.99 -0.09 -1.57
CA VAL A 116 9.54 0.24 -0.21
C VAL A 116 10.66 0.89 0.60
N TYR A 117 11.88 0.35 0.52
CA TYR A 117 13.04 0.90 1.21
C TYR A 117 13.33 2.33 0.74
N GLU A 118 13.35 2.57 -0.58
CA GLU A 118 13.56 3.90 -1.17
C GLU A 118 12.49 4.90 -0.72
N GLN A 119 11.21 4.56 -0.88
CA GLN A 119 10.09 5.41 -0.47
C GLN A 119 10.15 5.76 1.03
N GLN A 120 10.42 4.77 1.88
CA GLN A 120 10.48 4.96 3.33
C GLN A 120 11.72 5.74 3.76
N LEU A 121 12.85 5.57 3.08
CA LEU A 121 14.07 6.36 3.30
C LEU A 121 13.83 7.82 2.93
N GLU A 122 13.25 8.09 1.76
CA GLU A 122 12.91 9.44 1.31
C GLU A 122 11.98 10.14 2.32
N MET A 123 10.88 9.47 2.70
CA MET A 123 9.93 9.98 3.69
C MET A 123 10.61 10.27 5.03
N TYR A 124 11.51 9.37 5.46
CA TYR A 124 12.29 9.54 6.67
C TYR A 124 13.19 10.77 6.59
N GLU A 125 13.99 10.92 5.54
CA GLU A 125 14.95 12.01 5.35
C GLU A 125 14.27 13.37 5.21
N LYS A 126 13.28 13.46 4.32
CA LYS A 126 12.49 14.68 4.07
C LYS A 126 11.50 15.01 5.19
N LYS A 127 11.38 14.15 6.22
CA LYS A 127 10.43 14.30 7.34
C LYS A 127 8.96 14.45 6.87
N THR A 128 8.62 13.79 5.77
CA THR A 128 7.27 13.79 5.19
C THR A 128 6.57 12.45 5.40
N ASN A 129 5.25 12.43 5.29
CA ASN A 129 4.44 11.20 5.31
C ASN A 129 3.81 10.91 3.93
N LYS A 130 4.26 11.62 2.89
CA LYS A 130 3.73 11.53 1.53
C LYS A 130 4.86 11.15 0.58
N VAL A 131 4.55 10.23 -0.31
CA VAL A 131 5.36 9.82 -1.46
C VAL A 131 4.38 9.41 -2.56
N GLU A 132 4.73 9.66 -3.80
CA GLU A 132 3.93 9.25 -4.94
C GLU A 132 3.91 7.73 -5.06
N ASN A 133 2.78 7.15 -5.51
CA ASN A 133 2.62 5.70 -5.70
C ASN A 133 3.03 4.88 -4.46
N ARG A 134 2.66 5.36 -3.26
CA ARG A 134 3.06 4.76 -1.99
C ARG A 134 2.67 3.28 -1.90
N ILE A 135 3.67 2.44 -1.69
CA ILE A 135 3.48 1.01 -1.42
C ILE A 135 3.12 0.84 0.05
N VAL A 136 2.00 0.15 0.29
CA VAL A 136 1.46 -0.07 1.63
C VAL A 136 1.48 -1.53 2.06
N SER A 137 1.82 -2.44 1.15
CA SER A 137 1.98 -3.87 1.40
C SER A 137 3.03 -4.43 0.46
N VAL A 138 4.02 -5.17 1.00
CA VAL A 138 5.03 -5.84 0.16
C VAL A 138 4.40 -6.96 -0.64
N SER A 139 3.44 -7.68 -0.06
CA SER A 139 2.79 -8.82 -0.71
C SER A 139 1.70 -8.41 -1.69
N GLN A 140 1.20 -7.17 -1.59
CA GLN A 140 0.14 -6.63 -2.46
C GLN A 140 0.49 -5.18 -2.87
N PRO A 141 1.53 -5.00 -3.72
CA PRO A 141 2.06 -3.67 -4.04
C PRO A 141 1.13 -2.80 -4.89
N HIS A 142 0.07 -3.36 -5.47
CA HIS A 142 -0.95 -2.64 -6.23
C HIS A 142 -2.00 -1.96 -5.33
N VAL A 143 -2.11 -2.37 -4.06
CA VAL A 143 -3.02 -1.74 -3.12
C VAL A 143 -2.54 -0.31 -2.83
N ARG A 144 -3.45 0.67 -2.86
CA ARG A 144 -3.14 2.08 -2.59
C ARG A 144 -3.84 2.57 -1.32
N PRO A 145 -3.28 3.61 -0.67
CA PRO A 145 -3.99 4.35 0.37
C PRO A 145 -5.09 5.25 -0.23
N ILE A 146 -6.32 5.15 0.29
CA ILE A 146 -7.46 6.00 -0.08
C ILE A 146 -7.88 6.84 1.13
N VAL A 147 -7.78 8.16 1.04
CA VAL A 147 -8.15 9.08 2.14
C VAL A 147 -9.67 9.18 2.25
N ARG A 148 -10.25 8.90 3.42
CA ARG A 148 -11.69 9.08 3.70
C ARG A 148 -11.95 10.44 4.35
N GLY A 149 -12.97 11.16 3.88
CA GLY A 149 -13.40 12.46 4.43
C GLY A 149 -14.41 12.41 5.59
N LYS A 150 -14.75 11.22 6.10
CA LYS A 150 -15.77 11.00 7.16
C LYS A 150 -15.14 10.70 8.53
N VAL A 151 -15.92 10.87 9.61
CA VAL A 151 -15.49 10.57 11.00
C VAL A 151 -15.19 9.07 11.13
N GLY A 152 -13.95 8.71 11.48
CA GLY A 152 -13.48 7.31 11.52
C GLY A 152 -11.98 7.19 11.22
N LYS A 153 -11.55 6.07 10.61
CA LYS A 153 -10.18 5.92 10.10
C LYS A 153 -9.96 6.90 8.94
N ALA A 154 -8.88 7.69 9.01
CA ALA A 154 -8.59 8.72 8.02
C ALA A 154 -8.21 8.18 6.62
N VAL A 155 -7.78 6.90 6.54
CA VAL A 155 -7.35 6.24 5.30
C VAL A 155 -7.86 4.79 5.30
N GLU A 156 -8.43 4.36 4.18
CA GLU A 156 -8.78 2.98 3.86
C GLU A 156 -7.83 2.45 2.77
N PHE A 157 -7.76 1.13 2.62
CA PHE A 157 -6.84 0.49 1.69
C PHE A 157 -7.60 -0.59 0.93
N GLY A 158 -7.67 -0.45 -0.39
CA GLY A 158 -8.58 -1.26 -1.20
C GLY A 158 -8.78 -0.67 -2.58
N ALA A 159 -9.63 -1.33 -3.39
CA ALA A 159 -10.07 -0.77 -4.65
C ALA A 159 -11.22 0.21 -4.40
N LYS A 160 -11.20 1.35 -5.08
CA LYS A 160 -12.33 2.26 -5.16
C LYS A 160 -13.27 1.75 -6.26
N ILE A 161 -14.48 1.37 -5.86
CA ILE A 161 -15.55 0.96 -6.77
C ILE A 161 -16.60 2.07 -6.90
N SER A 162 -17.01 2.35 -8.13
CA SER A 162 -18.24 3.10 -8.43
C SER A 162 -19.31 2.10 -8.83
N ALA A 163 -20.49 2.20 -8.24
CA ALA A 163 -21.63 1.41 -8.64
C ALA A 163 -22.87 2.30 -8.86
N SER A 164 -23.61 1.99 -9.91
CA SER A 164 -24.86 2.65 -10.27
C SER A 164 -26.03 1.72 -10.00
N ASN A 165 -27.12 2.28 -9.46
CA ASN A 165 -28.40 1.57 -9.37
C ASN A 165 -29.37 2.13 -10.41
N VAL A 166 -29.80 1.26 -11.32
CA VAL A 166 -30.83 1.53 -12.33
C VAL A 166 -31.90 0.46 -12.20
N ASN A 167 -33.14 0.88 -11.93
CA ASN A 167 -34.31 0.00 -11.81
C ASN A 167 -34.13 -1.19 -10.84
N GLY A 168 -33.40 -1.00 -9.73
CA GLY A 168 -33.17 -2.05 -8.73
C GLY A 168 -31.99 -2.97 -9.03
N PHE A 169 -31.35 -2.84 -10.19
CA PHE A 169 -30.13 -3.56 -10.54
C PHE A 169 -28.89 -2.70 -10.22
N VAL A 170 -27.86 -3.33 -9.65
CA VAL A 170 -26.58 -2.69 -9.31
C VAL A 170 -25.56 -3.03 -10.40
N PHE A 171 -25.04 -2.01 -11.06
CA PHE A 171 -23.99 -2.12 -12.07
C PHE A 171 -22.67 -1.62 -11.50
N LEU A 172 -21.57 -2.32 -11.80
CA LEU A 172 -20.23 -1.90 -11.43
C LEU A 172 -19.67 -1.02 -12.55
N ASP A 173 -19.57 0.29 -12.31
CA ASP A 173 -19.19 1.26 -13.34
C ASP A 173 -17.67 1.38 -13.52
N LYS A 174 -16.93 1.32 -12.41
CA LYS A 174 -15.48 1.51 -12.39
C LYS A 174 -14.86 0.85 -11.16
N LEU A 175 -13.82 0.05 -11.38
CA LEU A 175 -12.96 -0.49 -10.33
C LEU A 175 -11.55 0.05 -10.56
N SER A 176 -11.04 0.83 -9.61
CA SER A 176 -9.68 1.35 -9.67
C SER A 176 -8.97 1.19 -8.34
N TRP A 177 -7.70 0.85 -8.39
CA TRP A 177 -6.84 0.85 -7.20
C TRP A 177 -6.29 2.24 -6.90
N ASP A 178 -6.36 3.18 -7.83
CA ASP A 178 -5.93 4.57 -7.64
C ASP A 178 -7.09 5.46 -7.20
N ASN A 179 -6.75 6.58 -6.54
CA ASN A 179 -7.75 7.55 -6.12
C ASN A 179 -8.19 8.40 -7.31
N TYR A 180 -9.46 8.28 -7.74
CA TYR A 180 -10.06 9.14 -8.77
C TYR A 180 -11.14 10.05 -8.17
N ASN A 181 -11.24 11.27 -8.72
CA ASN A 181 -12.27 12.21 -8.32
C ASN A 181 -13.59 11.88 -9.03
N GLU A 182 -14.60 11.47 -8.27
CA GLU A 182 -15.94 11.13 -8.79
C GLU A 182 -16.63 12.30 -9.50
N SER A 183 -16.29 13.54 -9.14
CA SER A 183 -16.95 14.72 -9.74
C SER A 183 -16.58 14.94 -11.21
N GLY A 184 -15.50 14.33 -11.70
CA GLY A 184 -15.06 14.44 -13.10
C GLY A 184 -15.72 13.41 -14.03
N ASP A 185 -16.14 12.26 -13.50
CA ASP A 185 -16.74 11.18 -14.29
C ASP A 185 -18.27 11.35 -14.47
N LEU A 186 -18.87 12.35 -13.81
CA LEU A 186 -20.32 12.58 -13.80
C LEU A 186 -20.90 12.88 -15.18
N GLN A 187 -20.28 13.81 -15.91
CA GLN A 187 -20.80 14.26 -17.20
C GLN A 187 -20.70 13.13 -18.24
N ALA A 188 -19.56 12.44 -18.28
CA ALA A 188 -19.37 11.26 -19.12
C ALA A 188 -20.38 10.15 -18.81
N ARG A 189 -20.73 9.93 -17.54
CA ARG A 189 -21.71 8.92 -17.14
C ARG A 189 -23.15 9.31 -17.42
N ILE A 190 -23.50 10.60 -17.29
CA ILE A 190 -24.82 11.11 -17.70
C ILE A 190 -25.00 10.99 -19.22
N GLU A 191 -23.94 11.25 -19.98
CA GLU A 191 -23.92 11.08 -21.44
C GLU A 191 -24.02 9.60 -21.85
N GLU A 192 -23.32 8.71 -21.15
CA GLU A 192 -23.37 7.26 -21.34
C GLU A 192 -24.75 6.68 -20.99
N TYR A 193 -25.35 7.11 -19.87
CA TYR A 193 -26.72 6.75 -19.49
C TYR A 193 -27.73 7.18 -20.56
N LYS A 194 -27.63 8.40 -21.09
CA LYS A 194 -28.49 8.85 -22.20
C LYS A 194 -28.29 8.01 -23.44
N ARG A 195 -27.04 7.64 -23.75
CA ARG A 195 -26.73 6.78 -24.90
C ARG A 195 -27.37 5.40 -24.76
N GLU A 196 -27.40 4.85 -23.55
CA GLU A 196 -27.92 3.50 -23.27
C GLU A 196 -29.43 3.44 -23.07
N THR A 197 -30.02 4.46 -22.44
CA THR A 197 -31.45 4.48 -22.07
C THR A 197 -32.29 5.39 -22.96
N GLY A 198 -31.66 6.21 -23.81
CA GLY A 198 -32.33 7.18 -24.67
C GLY A 198 -32.80 8.46 -23.96
N CYS A 199 -32.69 8.54 -22.63
CA CYS A 199 -33.14 9.67 -21.83
C CYS A 199 -32.10 10.10 -20.78
N TYR A 200 -32.16 11.34 -20.32
CA TYR A 200 -31.39 11.77 -19.15
C TYR A 200 -32.09 11.31 -17.86
N PRO A 201 -31.35 11.02 -16.77
CA PRO A 201 -31.96 10.61 -15.52
C PRO A 201 -32.78 11.75 -14.90
N GLU A 202 -33.94 11.42 -14.32
CA GLU A 202 -34.95 12.37 -13.85
C GLU A 202 -34.51 13.19 -12.62
N SER A 203 -33.58 12.66 -11.80
CA SER A 203 -32.86 13.43 -10.77
C SER A 203 -31.56 12.75 -10.35
N GLY A 204 -30.57 13.54 -9.94
CA GLY A 204 -29.28 13.06 -9.42
C GLY A 204 -28.98 13.61 -8.03
N TYR A 205 -28.88 12.73 -7.03
CA TYR A 205 -28.47 13.09 -5.66
C TYR A 205 -27.01 12.72 -5.44
N TRP A 206 -26.18 13.70 -5.07
CA TRP A 206 -24.76 13.50 -4.80
C TRP A 206 -24.35 14.19 -3.49
N TYR A 207 -23.75 13.43 -2.57
CA TYR A 207 -23.25 13.96 -1.31
C TYR A 207 -21.81 14.48 -1.45
N ARG A 208 -21.65 15.80 -1.50
CA ARG A 208 -20.35 16.46 -1.42
C ARG A 208 -19.87 16.44 0.04
N VAL A 209 -19.02 15.49 0.43
CA VAL A 209 -18.37 15.51 1.76
C VAL A 209 -17.17 16.47 1.71
N ILE A 210 -17.45 17.78 1.74
CA ILE A 210 -16.50 18.83 2.11
C ILE A 210 -17.24 19.81 3.02
N LYS A 211 -16.68 20.06 4.21
CA LYS A 211 -17.10 21.10 5.16
C LYS A 211 -17.24 22.45 4.44
N ALA A 212 -18.46 22.86 4.10
CA ALA A 212 -18.95 24.24 4.05
C ALA A 212 -20.45 24.22 3.66
N ARG A 213 -21.28 24.87 4.47
CA ARG A 213 -22.67 25.21 4.16
C ARG A 213 -22.75 25.86 2.77
N LYS A 214 -23.34 25.17 1.80
CA LYS A 214 -24.23 25.71 0.74
C LYS A 214 -24.68 24.56 -0.16
N SER A 215 -25.96 24.20 -0.06
CA SER A 215 -26.67 23.36 -1.01
C SER A 215 -26.96 24.18 -2.26
N TYR A 216 -26.45 23.74 -3.41
CA TYR A 216 -26.87 24.23 -4.71
C TYR A 216 -27.70 23.14 -5.37
N GLY A 217 -29.02 23.32 -5.37
CA GLY A 217 -29.91 22.55 -6.23
C GLY A 217 -29.84 23.15 -7.63
N VAL A 218 -29.54 22.32 -8.63
CA VAL A 218 -29.77 22.67 -10.04
C VAL A 218 -31.02 21.90 -10.45
N ARG A 219 -32.11 22.63 -10.73
CA ARG A 219 -33.21 22.08 -11.54
C ARG A 219 -32.74 22.14 -12.99
N VAL A 220 -32.84 21.01 -13.69
CA VAL A 220 -32.89 20.99 -15.15
C VAL A 220 -34.31 21.34 -15.57
#